data_AF-A0A374W683-F1
#
_entry.id   AF-A0A374W683-F1
#
_cell.length_a   1.000
_cell.length_b   1.000
_cell.length_c   1.000
_cell.angle_alpha   90.00
_cell.angle_beta   90.00
_cell.angle_gamma   90.00
#
_symmetry.space_group_name_H-M   'P 1'
#
loop_
_entity.id
_entity.type
_entity.pdbx_description
1 polymer ?
#
loop_
_entity_poly.entity_id
_entity_poly.type
_entity_poly.pdbx_seq_one_letter_code
_entity_poly.pdbx_strand_id
1 'polypeptide(L)'
;MKQLIVIFTLILVVSAFCIGCRTKYIPVEIKITDSTVVHDTTFNERLIPYRDSVSIKDTFSFLTNPYAYSWAVWDNGILHHSLGIWPGAVLVVRVPYYTERIKRIEVPVPYPEEKIIQVEKELNWWQRLRIWIGNIVLLGIGIYGVTWLIKRKI
;
A
#
# COMPACT_ATOMS: atom_id res chain seq x y z
N MET A 1 -36.37 -54.08 -27.40
CA MET A 1 -36.48 -53.27 -26.16
C MET A 1 -35.17 -53.16 -25.39
N LYS A 2 -34.55 -54.27 -24.93
CA LYS A 2 -33.28 -54.26 -24.16
C LYS A 2 -32.13 -53.47 -24.83
N GLN A 3 -32.08 -53.51 -26.16
CA GLN A 3 -31.17 -52.78 -27.05
C GLN A 3 -31.21 -51.25 -26.89
N LEU A 4 -32.41 -50.69 -26.99
CA LEU A 4 -32.64 -49.25 -26.94
C LEU A 4 -32.38 -48.71 -25.54
N ILE A 5 -32.68 -49.52 -24.50
CA ILE A 5 -32.44 -49.17 -23.10
C ILE A 5 -30.94 -48.99 -22.84
N VAL A 6 -30.09 -49.90 -23.30
CA VAL A 6 -28.63 -49.81 -23.10
C VAL A 6 -28.04 -48.58 -23.81
N ILE A 7 -28.49 -48.32 -25.04
CA ILE A 7 -28.04 -47.15 -25.81
C ILE A 7 -28.49 -45.84 -25.13
N PHE A 8 -29.74 -45.77 -24.64
CA PHE A 8 -30.25 -44.62 -23.92
C PHE A 8 -29.50 -44.37 -22.61
N THR A 9 -29.17 -45.42 -21.86
CA THR A 9 -28.40 -45.29 -20.61
C THR A 9 -26.98 -44.77 -20.86
N LEU A 10 -26.35 -45.16 -21.97
CA LEU A 10 -25.00 -44.73 -22.30
C LEU A 10 -24.97 -43.25 -22.73
N ILE A 11 -25.97 -42.81 -23.49
CA ILE A 11 -26.14 -41.40 -23.88
C ILE A 11 -26.39 -40.51 -22.66
N LEU A 12 -27.20 -40.97 -21.71
CA LEU A 12 -27.54 -40.23 -20.50
C LEU A 12 -26.33 -40.04 -19.57
N VAL A 13 -25.48 -41.06 -19.44
CA VAL A 13 -24.23 -40.98 -18.67
C VAL A 13 -23.25 -39.97 -19.28
N VAL A 14 -23.14 -39.94 -20.62
CA VAL A 14 -22.25 -38.99 -21.31
C VAL A 14 -22.76 -37.55 -21.18
N SER A 15 -24.07 -37.30 -21.28
CA SER A 15 -24.60 -35.94 -21.17
C SER A 15 -24.46 -35.35 -19.76
N ALA A 16 -24.57 -36.17 -18.72
CA ALA A 16 -24.40 -35.75 -17.33
C ALA A 16 -22.98 -35.24 -17.02
N PHE A 17 -21.96 -35.76 -17.70
CA PHE A 17 -20.57 -35.33 -17.51
C PHE A 17 -20.26 -33.95 -18.12
N CYS A 18 -20.94 -33.57 -19.19
CA CYS A 18 -20.70 -32.29 -19.88
C CYS A 18 -21.25 -31.07 -19.11
N ILE A 19 -22.16 -31.26 -18.13
CA ILE A 19 -22.82 -30.17 -17.40
C ILE A 19 -21.92 -29.60 -16.28
N GLY A 20 -20.85 -30.30 -15.89
CA GLY A 20 -20.03 -29.99 -14.71
C GLY A 20 -18.99 -28.87 -14.85
N CYS A 21 -18.65 -28.42 -16.06
CA CYS A 21 -17.63 -27.39 -16.25
C CYS A 21 -18.21 -25.97 -16.11
N ARG A 22 -18.18 -25.40 -14.91
CA ARG A 22 -18.44 -23.97 -14.68
C ARG A 22 -17.17 -23.28 -14.17
N THR A 23 -16.74 -22.25 -14.89
CA THR A 23 -15.65 -21.37 -14.45
C THR A 23 -16.17 -20.43 -13.36
N LYS A 24 -15.38 -20.23 -12.30
CA LYS A 24 -15.72 -19.33 -11.19
C LYS A 24 -14.71 -18.18 -11.16
N TYR A 25 -15.22 -16.95 -11.27
CA TYR A 25 -14.42 -15.74 -11.15
C TYR A 25 -13.98 -15.52 -9.69
N ILE A 26 -12.72 -15.14 -9.49
CA ILE A 26 -12.14 -14.83 -8.19
C ILE A 26 -11.50 -13.43 -8.29
N PRO A 27 -12.02 -12.42 -7.58
CA PRO A 27 -11.40 -11.09 -7.56
C PRO A 27 -10.11 -11.10 -6.72
N VAL A 28 -9.11 -10.33 -7.15
CA VAL A 28 -7.86 -10.10 -6.41
C VAL A 28 -7.86 -8.68 -5.85
N GLU A 29 -7.61 -8.55 -4.55
CA GLU A 29 -7.51 -7.24 -3.89
C GLU A 29 -6.10 -6.66 -4.04
N ILE A 30 -6.00 -5.40 -4.47
CA ILE A 30 -4.75 -4.63 -4.54
C ILE A 30 -4.63 -3.81 -3.27
N LYS A 31 -3.52 -3.96 -2.53
CA LYS A 31 -3.20 -3.13 -1.36
C LYS A 31 -2.22 -2.03 -1.76
N ILE A 32 -2.58 -0.78 -1.50
CA ILE A 32 -1.70 0.39 -1.70
C ILE A 32 -1.27 0.86 -0.31
N THR A 33 0.04 0.95 -0.08
CA THR A 33 0.59 1.45 1.20
C THR A 33 1.23 2.81 0.97
N ASP A 34 0.66 3.85 1.58
CA ASP A 34 1.21 5.21 1.57
C ASP A 34 2.01 5.46 2.85
N SER A 35 3.28 5.84 2.71
CA SER A 35 4.15 6.22 3.83
C SER A 35 4.55 7.69 3.74
N THR A 36 4.35 8.46 4.80
CA THR A 36 4.85 9.83 4.92
C THR A 36 6.02 9.85 5.89
N VAL A 37 7.19 10.30 5.45
CA VAL A 37 8.37 10.46 6.31
C VAL A 37 8.53 11.95 6.59
N VAL A 38 8.49 12.33 7.87
CA VAL A 38 8.75 13.69 8.34
C VAL A 38 10.15 13.70 8.92
N HIS A 39 11.03 14.54 8.38
CA HIS A 39 12.37 14.72 8.91
C HIS A 39 12.39 15.93 9.86
N ASP A 40 12.81 15.71 11.10
CA ASP A 40 13.10 16.78 12.05
C ASP A 40 14.46 17.39 11.66
N THR A 41 14.46 18.36 10.75
CA THR A 41 15.68 19.08 10.36
C THR A 41 15.89 20.29 11.28
N THR A 42 17.04 20.35 11.93
CA THR A 42 17.50 21.55 12.64
C THR A 42 18.06 22.54 11.62
N PHE A 43 17.45 23.72 11.48
CA PHE A 43 17.91 24.78 10.58
C PHE A 43 18.62 25.89 11.35
N ASN A 44 19.84 26.25 10.94
CA ASN A 44 20.58 27.38 11.47
C ASN A 44 20.30 28.62 10.60
N GLU A 45 19.49 29.56 11.07
CA GLU A 45 19.27 30.85 10.40
C GLU A 45 20.22 31.92 10.94
N ARG A 46 20.82 32.71 10.05
CA ARG A 46 21.59 33.88 10.45
C ARG A 46 20.62 35.02 10.74
N LEU A 47 20.45 35.35 12.02
CA LEU A 47 19.64 36.50 12.44
C LEU A 47 20.20 37.79 11.83
N ILE A 48 19.30 38.67 11.38
CA ILE A 48 19.66 40.03 10.96
C ILE A 48 20.07 40.78 12.23
N PRO A 49 21.34 41.23 12.35
CA PRO A 49 21.79 41.91 13.54
C PRO A 49 21.12 43.29 13.63
N TYR A 50 20.43 43.54 14.73
CA TYR A 50 19.93 44.87 15.07
C TYR A 50 21.04 45.65 15.76
N ARG A 51 21.53 46.72 15.13
CA ARG A 51 22.50 47.64 15.71
C ARG A 51 21.96 49.05 15.59
N ASP A 52 21.57 49.60 16.72
CA ASP A 52 21.29 51.02 16.86
C ASP A 52 22.40 51.69 17.67
N SER A 53 22.74 52.92 17.29
CA SER A 53 23.71 53.73 17.99
C SER A 53 23.14 55.13 18.17
N VAL A 54 22.97 55.54 19.42
CA VAL A 54 22.50 56.88 19.78
C VAL A 54 23.55 57.50 20.70
N SER A 55 23.99 58.71 20.36
CA SER A 55 24.94 59.48 21.13
C SER A 55 24.23 60.68 21.75
N ILE A 56 24.06 60.65 23.07
CA ILE A 56 23.43 61.70 23.85
C ILE A 56 24.53 62.37 24.69
N LYS A 57 24.46 63.69 24.89
CA LYS A 57 25.42 64.43 25.73
C LYS A 57 25.26 64.17 27.23
N ASP A 58 24.24 63.40 27.60
CA ASP A 58 23.81 63.22 28.97
C ASP A 58 24.46 62.00 29.62
N THR A 59 24.30 61.94 30.93
CA THR A 59 24.78 60.88 31.81
C THR A 59 23.95 59.59 31.70
N PHE A 60 22.93 59.57 30.84
CA PHE A 60 22.01 58.47 30.61
C PHE A 60 21.97 58.08 29.14
N SER A 61 21.94 56.78 28.86
CA SER A 61 21.69 56.23 27.54
C SER A 61 20.61 55.14 27.60
N PHE A 62 19.74 55.13 26.59
CA PHE A 62 18.71 54.12 26.41
C PHE A 62 18.72 53.67 24.96
N LEU A 63 18.77 52.36 24.74
CA LEU A 63 18.68 51.74 23.42
C LEU A 63 17.59 50.68 23.45
N THR A 64 16.85 50.56 22.35
CA THR A 64 15.80 49.56 22.24
C THR A 64 15.76 49.00 20.84
N ASN A 65 15.41 47.74 20.73
CA ASN A 65 15.02 47.10 19.48
C ASN A 65 13.69 46.35 19.71
N PRO A 66 13.10 45.71 18.69
CA PRO A 66 11.82 45.00 18.83
C PRO A 66 11.82 43.86 19.86
N TYR A 67 12.98 43.37 20.28
CA TYR A 67 13.13 42.19 21.14
C TYR A 67 13.68 42.50 22.54
N ALA A 68 14.44 43.58 22.67
CA ALA A 68 15.24 43.88 23.84
C ALA A 68 15.42 45.39 24.04
N TYR A 69 15.76 45.76 25.26
CA TYR A 69 16.10 47.12 25.64
C TYR A 69 17.35 47.10 26.52
N SER A 70 18.14 48.16 26.43
CA SER A 70 19.26 48.39 27.32
C SER A 70 19.26 49.83 27.79
N TRP A 71 19.76 50.01 29.01
CA TRP A 71 19.95 51.34 29.57
C TRP A 71 21.26 51.40 30.31
N ALA A 72 21.89 52.57 30.28
CA ALA A 72 23.04 52.86 31.11
C ALA A 72 22.88 54.23 31.76
N VAL A 73 23.17 54.31 33.06
CA VAL A 73 23.18 55.55 33.85
C VAL A 73 24.55 55.66 34.48
N TRP A 74 25.20 56.81 34.34
CA TRP A 74 26.37 57.14 35.11
C TRP A 74 25.96 57.93 36.36
N ASP A 75 26.35 57.45 37.54
CA ASP A 75 26.09 58.14 38.81
C ASP A 75 27.25 57.96 39.77
N ASN A 76 27.68 59.03 40.43
CA ASN A 76 28.73 59.01 41.45
C ASN A 76 30.02 58.27 41.04
N GLY A 77 30.42 58.38 39.77
CA GLY A 77 31.63 57.70 39.26
C GLY A 77 31.44 56.23 38.88
N ILE A 78 30.21 55.73 38.95
CA ILE A 78 29.84 54.34 38.65
C ILE A 78 28.92 54.32 37.43
N LEU A 79 29.19 53.43 36.48
CA LEU A 79 28.31 53.14 35.35
C LEU A 79 27.37 51.99 35.71
N HIS A 80 26.09 52.29 35.88
CA HIS A 80 25.03 51.30 35.93
C HIS A 80 24.63 50.92 34.51
N HIS A 81 24.63 49.63 34.17
CA HIS A 81 24.11 49.13 32.91
C HIS A 81 23.12 47.99 33.17
N SER A 82 22.04 47.97 32.40
CA SER A 82 21.10 46.86 32.36
C SER A 82 20.73 46.50 30.92
N LEU A 83 20.49 45.22 30.69
CA LEU A 83 19.97 44.67 29.45
C LEU A 83 18.78 43.77 29.79
N GLY A 84 17.66 43.98 29.11
CA GLY A 84 16.44 43.22 29.28
C GLY A 84 15.83 42.79 27.94
N ILE A 85 15.01 41.74 27.99
CA ILE A 85 14.23 41.24 26.86
C ILE A 85 12.77 41.64 27.10
N TRP A 86 12.08 42.15 26.08
CA TRP A 86 10.67 42.50 26.21
C TRP A 86 9.82 41.25 26.51
N PRO A 87 8.84 41.33 27.42
CA PRO A 87 7.94 40.22 27.68
C PRO A 87 7.11 39.94 26.42
N GLY A 88 7.27 38.74 25.84
CA GLY A 88 6.62 38.36 24.58
C GLY A 88 7.42 38.71 23.31
N ALA A 89 8.70 39.03 23.42
CA ALA A 89 9.59 39.11 22.26
C ALA A 89 9.66 37.75 21.53
N VAL A 90 9.17 37.67 20.29
CA VAL A 90 9.16 36.44 19.47
C VAL A 90 9.93 36.68 18.18
N LEU A 91 10.91 35.81 17.90
CA LEU A 91 11.60 35.75 16.61
C LEU A 91 10.85 34.77 15.68
N VAL A 92 10.28 35.30 14.60
CA VAL A 92 9.61 34.48 13.57
C VAL A 92 10.66 34.01 12.56
N VAL A 93 11.12 32.78 12.74
CA VAL A 93 12.01 32.09 11.80
C VAL A 93 11.16 31.29 10.81
N ARG A 94 11.34 31.50 9.51
CA ARG A 94 10.66 30.68 8.49
C ARG A 94 11.46 29.40 8.28
N VAL A 95 10.99 28.31 8.86
CA VAL A 95 11.57 26.98 8.61
C VAL A 95 11.01 26.43 7.29
N PRO A 96 11.85 26.14 6.28
CA PRO A 96 11.40 25.40 5.11
C PRO A 96 11.17 23.94 5.51
N TYR A 97 9.90 23.53 5.61
CA TYR A 97 9.55 22.13 5.81
C TYR A 97 9.74 21.36 4.50
N TYR A 98 10.75 20.50 4.43
CA TYR A 98 10.87 19.51 3.37
C TYR A 98 10.03 18.29 3.76
N THR A 99 8.82 18.17 3.21
CA THR A 99 8.01 16.95 3.33
C THR A 99 8.28 16.07 2.12
N GLU A 100 9.05 15.00 2.28
CA GLU A 100 9.21 13.99 1.25
C GLU A 100 8.03 13.01 1.30
N ARG A 101 7.11 13.14 0.33
CA ARG A 101 6.05 12.13 0.13
C ARG A 101 6.60 11.00 -0.72
N ILE A 102 7.02 9.92 -0.07
CA ILE A 102 7.44 8.70 -0.77
C ILE A 102 6.19 7.87 -1.05
N LYS A 103 5.65 7.98 -2.26
CA LYS A 103 4.58 7.10 -2.73
C LYS A 103 5.18 5.78 -3.20
N ARG A 104 5.18 4.76 -2.34
CA ARG A 104 5.56 3.41 -2.74
C ARG A 104 4.38 2.75 -3.44
N ILE A 105 4.28 2.99 -4.74
CA ILE A 105 3.40 2.18 -5.59
C ILE A 105 4.11 0.83 -5.70
N GLU A 106 3.63 -0.17 -4.96
CA GLU A 106 3.92 -1.56 -5.29
C GLU A 106 3.24 -1.82 -6.65
N VAL A 107 3.94 -1.45 -7.73
CA VAL A 107 3.52 -1.73 -9.09
C VAL A 107 3.49 -3.25 -9.17
N PRO A 108 2.31 -3.89 -9.31
CA PRO A 108 2.32 -5.30 -9.67
C PRO A 108 3.09 -5.39 -10.98
N VAL A 109 4.12 -6.24 -10.98
CA VAL A 109 5.07 -6.45 -12.08
C VAL A 109 4.36 -6.27 -13.42
N PRO A 110 4.84 -5.39 -14.32
CA PRO A 110 4.19 -5.18 -15.59
C PRO A 110 4.34 -6.48 -16.39
N TYR A 111 3.25 -7.25 -16.47
CA TYR A 111 3.07 -8.19 -17.54
C TYR A 111 1.91 -7.73 -18.42
N PRO A 112 2.09 -7.85 -19.74
CA PRO A 112 1.34 -7.13 -20.75
C PRO A 112 -0.05 -7.74 -20.90
N GLU A 113 -1.00 -6.87 -21.26
CA GLU A 113 -2.38 -7.23 -21.60
C GLU A 113 -3.16 -7.82 -20.42
N GLU A 114 -4.49 -7.75 -20.51
CA GLU A 114 -5.42 -8.38 -19.59
C GLU A 114 -5.22 -9.91 -19.63
N LYS A 115 -4.14 -10.40 -19.04
CA LYS A 115 -3.92 -11.82 -18.87
C LYS A 115 -4.92 -12.23 -17.82
N ILE A 116 -6.04 -12.77 -18.27
CA ILE A 116 -6.92 -13.61 -17.47
C ILE A 116 -6.01 -14.73 -16.99
N ILE A 117 -5.39 -14.56 -15.81
CA ILE A 117 -4.58 -15.61 -15.20
C ILE A 117 -5.59 -16.68 -14.84
N GLN A 118 -5.75 -17.65 -15.74
CA GLN A 118 -6.40 -18.91 -15.45
C GLN A 118 -5.48 -19.60 -14.45
N VAL A 119 -5.65 -19.26 -13.17
CA VAL A 119 -5.05 -20.02 -12.09
C VAL A 119 -5.73 -21.38 -12.15
N GLU A 120 -5.11 -22.31 -12.86
CA GLU A 120 -5.49 -23.72 -12.80
C GLU A 120 -5.33 -24.14 -11.35
N LYS A 121 -6.44 -24.14 -10.63
CA LYS A 121 -6.44 -24.57 -9.24
C LYS A 121 -5.96 -26.01 -9.24
N GLU A 122 -4.80 -26.25 -8.64
CA GLU A 122 -4.32 -27.61 -8.42
C GLU A 122 -5.44 -28.41 -7.75
N LEU A 123 -5.80 -29.53 -8.37
CA LEU A 123 -6.89 -30.37 -7.89
C LEU A 123 -6.56 -30.79 -6.47
N ASN A 124 -7.41 -30.41 -5.51
CA ASN A 124 -7.31 -30.93 -4.16
C ASN A 124 -7.32 -32.46 -4.25
N TRP A 125 -6.54 -33.13 -3.42
CA TRP A 125 -6.41 -34.59 -3.44
C TRP A 125 -7.77 -35.31 -3.49
N TRP A 126 -8.78 -34.78 -2.79
CA TRP A 126 -10.16 -35.29 -2.84
C TRP A 126 -10.83 -35.17 -4.21
N GLN A 127 -10.62 -34.06 -4.92
CA GLN A 127 -11.12 -33.86 -6.28
C GLN A 127 -10.40 -34.79 -7.27
N ARG A 128 -9.09 -34.97 -7.10
CA ARG A 128 -8.28 -35.90 -7.90
C ARG A 128 -8.76 -37.34 -7.73
N LEU A 129 -9.08 -37.74 -6.50
CA LEU A 129 -9.61 -39.06 -6.19
C LEU A 129 -10.97 -39.30 -6.87
N ARG A 130 -11.89 -38.33 -6.83
CA ARG A 130 -13.20 -38.42 -7.51
C ARG A 130 -13.08 -38.57 -9.02
N ILE A 131 -12.18 -37.81 -9.65
CA ILE A 131 -11.92 -37.91 -11.10
C ILE A 131 -11.35 -39.29 -11.45
N TRP A 132 -10.43 -39.81 -10.62
CA TRP A 132 -9.84 -41.13 -10.81
C TRP A 132 -10.89 -42.26 -10.74
N ILE A 133 -11.78 -42.21 -9.74
CA ILE A 133 -12.92 -43.16 -9.64
C ILE A 133 -13.83 -43.04 -10.86
N GLY A 134 -14.17 -41.82 -11.28
CA GLY A 134 -15.01 -41.60 -12.46
C GLY A 134 -14.44 -42.23 -13.73
N ASN A 135 -13.13 -42.09 -13.95
CA ASN A 135 -12.45 -42.69 -15.10
C ASN A 135 -12.46 -44.23 -15.08
N ILE A 136 -12.31 -44.85 -13.90
CA ILE A 136 -12.39 -46.31 -13.76
C ILE A 136 -13.79 -46.80 -14.12
N VAL A 137 -14.82 -46.10 -13.65
CA VAL A 137 -16.22 -46.45 -13.95
C VAL A 137 -16.49 -46.34 -15.46
N LEU A 138 -16.02 -45.27 -16.11
CA LEU A 138 -16.18 -45.09 -17.55
C LEU A 138 -15.46 -46.17 -18.37
N LEU A 139 -14.25 -46.55 -17.98
CA LEU A 139 -13.53 -47.67 -18.60
C LEU A 139 -14.28 -48.99 -18.44
N GLY A 140 -14.84 -49.26 -17.25
CA GLY A 140 -15.63 -50.45 -16.99
C GLY A 140 -16.89 -50.53 -17.88
N ILE A 141 -17.59 -49.41 -18.03
CA ILE A 141 -18.77 -49.32 -18.92
C ILE A 141 -18.38 -49.52 -20.38
N GLY A 142 -17.26 -48.93 -20.83
CA GLY A 142 -16.74 -49.12 -22.18
C GLY A 142 -16.39 -50.57 -22.49
N ILE A 143 -15.64 -51.25 -21.61
CA ILE A 143 -15.27 -52.66 -21.76
C ILE A 143 -16.53 -53.55 -21.75
N TYR A 144 -17.49 -53.27 -20.86
CA TYR A 144 -18.76 -53.98 -20.82
C TYR A 144 -19.55 -53.80 -22.12
N GLY A 145 -19.62 -52.59 -22.65
CA GLY A 145 -20.25 -52.31 -23.95
C GLY A 145 -19.60 -53.05 -25.11
N VAL A 146 -18.27 -53.07 -25.17
CA VAL A 146 -17.51 -53.78 -26.22
C VAL A 146 -17.67 -55.30 -26.12
N THR A 147 -17.52 -55.88 -24.93
CA THR A 147 -17.70 -57.33 -24.72
C THR A 147 -19.13 -57.77 -25.02
N TRP A 148 -20.12 -56.93 -24.72
CA TRP A 148 -21.51 -57.17 -25.10
C TRP A 148 -21.72 -57.10 -26.62
N LEU A 149 -21.09 -56.17 -27.33
CA LEU A 149 -21.14 -56.09 -28.80
C LEU A 149 -20.49 -57.31 -29.47
N ILE A 150 -19.35 -57.78 -28.94
CA ILE A 150 -18.63 -58.95 -29.47
C ILE A 150 -19.45 -60.23 -29.27
N LYS A 151 -20.02 -60.45 -28.08
CA LYS A 151 -20.92 -61.59 -27.78
C LYS A 151 -22.20 -61.63 -28.61
N ARG A 152 -22.48 -60.58 -29.38
CA ARG A 152 -23.69 -60.44 -30.19
C ARG A 152 -23.44 -60.55 -31.69
N LYS A 153 -22.18 -60.51 -32.11
CA LYS A 153 -21.72 -60.77 -33.48
C LYS A 153 -21.32 -62.24 -33.71
N ILE A 154 -21.18 -63.01 -32.63
CA ILE A 154 -21.10 -64.48 -32.59
C ILE A 154 -22.50 -64.98 -32.22
#